data_AF-A0A3F3HBL1-F1
#
_entry.id   AF-A0A3F3HBL1-F1
#
_cell.length_a   1.000
_cell.length_b   1.000
_cell.length_c   1.000
_cell.angle_alpha   90.00
_cell.angle_beta   90.00
_cell.angle_gamma   90.00
#
_symmetry.space_group_name_H-M   'P 1'
#
loop_
_entity.id
_entity.type
_entity.pdbx_description
1 polymer ?
#
loop_
_entity_poly.entity_id
_entity_poly.type
_entity_poly.pdbx_seq_one_letter_code
_entity_poly.pdbx_strand_id
1 'polypeptide(L)'
;MKTAGEAQKQKFASLVGVDPESLAKQQLLVDQAADTASQAVDQAQTNGELVTACQQGLTAVRQIAAPVVLEELRPATIADKKWLRIILVRLWHSARNLSGKSVMWIRIVWLSNYSY
;
A
#
# COMPACT_ATOMS: atom_id res chain seq x y z
N MET A 1 24.81 3.88 7.79
CA MET A 1 23.87 3.61 6.69
C MET A 1 22.50 3.09 7.13
N LYS A 2 22.39 2.41 8.28
CA LYS A 2 21.10 1.92 8.83
C LYS A 2 19.97 2.95 8.85
N THR A 3 20.23 4.19 9.29
CA THR A 3 19.21 5.27 9.32
C THR A 3 18.65 5.62 7.94
N ALA A 4 19.46 5.56 6.88
CA ALA A 4 19.00 5.83 5.51
C ALA A 4 18.11 4.69 4.98
N GLY A 5 18.47 3.44 5.29
CA GLY A 5 17.65 2.28 4.96
C GLY A 5 16.31 2.30 5.71
N GLU A 6 16.32 2.57 7.01
CA GLU A 6 15.11 2.70 7.83
C GLU A 6 14.16 3.78 7.29
N ALA A 7 14.68 4.96 6.94
CA ALA A 7 13.88 6.04 6.36
C ALA A 7 13.21 5.62 5.04
N GLN A 8 13.90 4.86 4.19
CA GLN A 8 13.33 4.37 2.94
C GLN A 8 12.26 3.30 3.18
N LYS A 9 12.50 2.36 4.12
CA LYS A 9 11.50 1.36 4.51
C LYS A 9 10.25 1.98 5.12
N GLN A 10 10.40 3.03 5.93
CA GLN A 10 9.26 3.78 6.48
C GLN A 10 8.43 4.43 5.37
N LYS A 11 9.07 5.00 4.34
CA LYS A 11 8.34 5.52 3.16
C LYS A 11 7.53 4.44 2.48
N PHE A 12 8.10 3.25 2.28
CA PHE A 12 7.40 2.12 1.67
C PHE A 12 6.25 1.62 2.54
N ALA A 13 6.44 1.52 3.87
CA ALA A 13 5.40 1.11 4.80
C ALA A 13 4.26 2.13 4.95
N SER A 14 4.52 3.41 4.60
CA SER A 14 3.49 4.47 4.62
C SER A 14 2.58 4.43 3.39
N LEU A 15 2.90 3.63 2.37
CA LEU A 15 2.07 3.48 1.18
C LEU A 15 0.86 2.59 1.52
N VAL A 16 -0.33 3.09 1.20
CA VAL A 16 -1.58 2.36 1.45
C VAL A 16 -1.87 1.41 0.27
N GLY A 17 -2.33 0.20 0.58
CA GLY A 17 -2.74 -0.77 -0.42
C GLY A 17 -1.57 -1.38 -1.19
N VAL A 18 -0.36 -1.40 -0.63
CA VAL A 18 0.78 -2.10 -1.24
C VAL A 18 0.62 -3.60 -1.16
N ASP A 19 1.12 -4.29 -2.17
CA ASP A 19 1.30 -5.73 -2.14
C ASP A 19 2.30 -6.10 -1.03
N PRO A 20 1.91 -6.93 -0.04
CA PRO A 20 2.80 -7.33 1.04
C PRO A 20 4.05 -8.08 0.56
N GLU A 21 3.97 -8.86 -0.54
CA GLU A 21 5.13 -9.57 -1.07
C GLU A 21 6.13 -8.59 -1.71
N SER A 22 5.64 -7.69 -2.57
CA SER A 22 6.44 -6.61 -3.14
C SER A 22 7.06 -5.71 -2.06
N LEU A 23 6.29 -5.36 -1.02
CA LEU A 23 6.79 -4.58 0.11
C LEU A 23 7.95 -5.29 0.81
N ALA A 24 7.78 -6.56 1.17
CA ALA A 24 8.82 -7.33 1.84
C ALA A 24 10.09 -7.44 0.97
N LYS A 25 9.92 -7.68 -0.33
CA LYS A 25 11.04 -7.75 -1.29
C LYS A 25 11.80 -6.43 -1.38
N GLN A 26 11.11 -5.30 -1.49
CA GLN A 26 11.77 -3.99 -1.56
C GLN A 26 12.45 -3.62 -0.24
N GLN A 27 11.85 -3.96 0.90
CA GLN A 27 12.49 -3.77 2.22
C GLN A 27 13.77 -4.59 2.36
N LEU A 28 13.77 -5.84 1.89
CA LEU A 28 14.96 -6.68 1.87
C LEU A 28 16.07 -6.09 0.98
N LEU A 29 15.71 -5.57 -0.20
CA LEU A 29 16.67 -4.88 -1.07
C LEU A 29 17.27 -3.63 -0.41
N VAL A 30 16.45 -2.90 0.38
CA VAL A 30 16.93 -1.74 1.15
C VAL A 30 17.95 -2.17 2.20
N ASP A 31 17.69 -3.27 2.89
CA ASP A 31 18.60 -3.81 3.91
C ASP A 31 19.91 -4.29 3.28
N GLN A 32 19.85 -5.03 2.17
CA GLN A 32 21.02 -5.47 1.42
C GLN A 32 21.88 -4.29 0.92
N ALA A 33 21.25 -3.24 0.40
CA ALA A 33 21.95 -2.05 -0.05
C ALA A 33 22.59 -1.29 1.13
N ALA A 34 21.90 -1.18 2.27
CA ALA A 34 22.41 -0.55 3.47
C ALA A 34 23.60 -1.32 4.08
N ASP A 35 23.56 -2.65 4.04
CA ASP A 35 24.64 -3.51 4.52
C ASP A 35 25.86 -3.42 3.59
N THR A 36 25.66 -3.51 2.28
CA THR A 36 26.73 -3.33 1.28
C THR A 36 27.41 -1.97 1.43
N ALA A 37 26.62 -0.91 1.60
CA ALA A 37 27.13 0.43 1.83
C ALA A 37 27.91 0.55 3.15
N SER A 38 27.47 -0.16 4.20
CA SER A 38 28.18 -0.17 5.49
C SER A 38 29.53 -0.87 5.35
N GLN A 39 29.58 -2.01 4.66
CA GLN A 39 30.83 -2.73 4.39
C GLN A 39 31.81 -1.89 3.56
N ALA A 40 31.32 -1.18 2.54
CA ALA A 40 32.17 -0.29 1.73
C ALA A 40 32.74 0.88 2.55
N VAL A 41 31.96 1.42 3.49
CA VAL A 41 32.41 2.45 4.44
C VAL A 41 33.47 1.88 5.40
N ASP A 42 33.26 0.67 5.90
CA ASP A 42 34.21 0.02 6.83
C ASP A 42 35.53 -0.36 6.15
N GLN A 43 35.50 -0.62 4.83
CA GLN A 43 36.68 -0.95 4.02
C GLN A 43 37.45 0.28 3.52
N ALA A 44 36.86 1.48 3.59
CA ALA A 44 37.50 2.69 3.09
C ALA A 44 38.76 3.03 3.91
N GLN A 45 39.89 3.20 3.23
CA GLN A 45 41.18 3.49 3.86
C GLN A 45 41.54 4.98 3.80
N THR A 46 40.86 5.74 2.94
CA THR A 46 41.09 7.18 2.78
C THR A 46 39.79 7.97 2.93
N ASN A 47 39.92 9.27 3.26
CA ASN A 47 38.76 10.16 3.33
C ASN A 47 38.02 10.28 1.99
N GLY A 48 38.72 10.16 0.86
CA GLY A 48 38.12 10.17 -0.47
C GLY A 48 37.25 8.93 -0.73
N GLU A 49 37.75 7.75 -0.37
CA GLU A 49 37.00 6.50 -0.43
C GLU A 49 35.81 6.52 0.52
N LEU A 50 35.98 7.05 1.74
CA LEU A 50 34.90 7.16 2.73
C LEU A 50 33.74 8.02 2.20
N VAL A 51 34.03 9.18 1.63
CA VAL A 51 33.01 10.06 1.01
C VAL A 51 32.34 9.37 -0.16
N THR A 52 33.12 8.69 -1.01
CA THR A 52 32.60 7.96 -2.18
C THR A 52 31.67 6.83 -1.78
N ALA A 53 32.10 5.96 -0.85
CA ALA A 53 31.30 4.86 -0.32
C ALA A 53 30.00 5.37 0.33
N CYS A 54 30.07 6.49 1.05
CA CYS A 54 28.92 7.11 1.67
C CYS A 54 27.89 7.60 0.62
N GLN A 55 28.35 8.31 -0.42
CA GLN A 55 27.48 8.82 -1.49
C GLN A 55 26.86 7.69 -2.33
N GLN A 56 27.66 6.70 -2.69
CA GLN A 56 27.20 5.53 -3.45
C GLN A 56 26.17 4.73 -2.65
N GLY A 57 26.43 4.51 -1.36
CA GLY A 57 25.49 3.83 -0.46
C GLY A 57 24.15 4.53 -0.31
N LEU A 58 24.18 5.86 -0.11
CA LEU A 58 22.96 6.68 -0.06
C LEU A 58 22.18 6.66 -1.37
N THR A 59 22.88 6.68 -2.50
CA THR A 59 22.27 6.61 -3.83
C THR A 59 21.61 5.25 -4.06
N ALA A 60 22.33 4.16 -3.75
CA ALA A 60 21.82 2.80 -3.90
C ALA A 60 20.54 2.58 -3.09
N VAL A 61 20.51 2.96 -1.81
CA VAL A 61 19.31 2.84 -0.95
C VAL A 61 18.12 3.64 -1.51
N ARG A 62 18.38 4.85 -2.03
CA ARG A 62 17.32 5.74 -2.54
C ARG A 62 16.77 5.32 -3.90
N GLN A 63 17.58 4.65 -4.72
CA GLN A 63 17.20 4.20 -6.06
C GLN A 63 16.36 2.91 -6.06
N ILE A 64 16.19 2.27 -4.90
CA ILE A 64 15.33 1.09 -4.79
C ILE A 64 13.89 1.48 -5.12
N ALA A 65 13.31 0.72 -6.04
CA ALA A 65 11.96 0.95 -6.53
C ALA A 65 10.94 0.86 -5.40
N ALA A 66 9.88 1.66 -5.51
CA ALA A 66 8.75 1.56 -4.60
C ALA A 66 8.04 0.20 -4.76
N PRO A 67 7.40 -0.32 -3.70
CA PRO A 67 6.58 -1.51 -3.78
C PRO A 67 5.35 -1.31 -4.67
N VAL A 68 4.85 -2.40 -5.23
CA VAL A 68 3.66 -2.41 -6.09
C VAL A 68 2.42 -2.07 -5.26
N VAL A 69 1.59 -1.15 -5.76
CA VAL A 69 0.29 -0.81 -5.17
C VAL A 69 -0.78 -1.68 -5.82
N LEU A 70 -1.56 -2.38 -5.01
CA LEU A 70 -2.72 -3.14 -5.42
C LEU A 70 -3.95 -2.23 -5.46
N GLU A 71 -4.48 -2.01 -6.67
CA GLU A 71 -5.65 -1.17 -6.91
C GLU A 71 -6.89 -1.66 -6.12
N GLU A 72 -6.99 -2.96 -5.87
CA GLU A 72 -8.05 -3.59 -5.07
C GLU A 72 -7.92 -3.32 -3.56
N LEU A 73 -6.71 -3.04 -3.07
CA LEU A 73 -6.45 -2.68 -1.67
C LEU A 73 -6.40 -1.16 -1.47
N ARG A 74 -6.62 -0.38 -2.54
CA ARG A 74 -6.77 1.07 -2.41
C ARG A 74 -7.97 1.36 -1.49
N PRO A 75 -7.91 2.42 -0.66
CA PRO A 75 -9.03 2.78 0.19
C PRO A 75 -10.27 3.05 -0.66
N ALA A 76 -11.35 2.33 -0.40
CA ALA A 76 -12.61 2.52 -1.11
C ALA A 76 -13.09 3.96 -0.92
N THR A 77 -13.18 4.70 -2.03
CA THR A 77 -13.62 6.09 -1.99
C THR A 77 -15.12 6.18 -1.73
N ILE A 78 -15.61 7.34 -1.28
CA ILE A 78 -17.05 7.60 -1.13
C ILE A 78 -17.77 7.39 -2.48
N ALA A 79 -17.11 7.70 -3.60
CA ALA A 79 -17.64 7.47 -4.94
C ALA A 79 -17.77 5.97 -5.24
N ASP A 80 -16.75 5.16 -4.95
CA ASP A 80 -16.77 3.70 -5.14
C ASP A 80 -17.94 3.08 -4.35
N LYS A 81 -18.08 3.49 -3.08
CA LYS A 81 -19.20 3.06 -2.21
C LYS A 81 -20.55 3.52 -2.76
N LYS A 82 -20.66 4.74 -3.29
CA LYS A 82 -21.90 5.28 -3.86
C LYS A 82 -22.31 4.55 -5.14
N TRP A 83 -21.37 4.28 -6.04
CA TRP A 83 -21.60 3.50 -7.26
C TRP A 83 -22.05 2.08 -6.94
N LEU A 84 -21.38 1.40 -6.02
CA LEU A 84 -21.78 0.07 -5.55
C LEU A 84 -23.18 0.08 -4.92
N ARG A 85 -23.51 1.08 -4.10
CA ARG A 85 -24.87 1.23 -3.53
C ARG A 85 -25.93 1.36 -4.61
N ILE A 86 -25.69 2.14 -5.66
CA ILE A 86 -26.62 2.30 -6.79
C ILE A 86 -26.81 0.97 -7.52
N ILE A 87 -25.72 0.26 -7.80
CA ILE A 87 -25.75 -1.04 -8.48
C ILE A 87 -26.51 -2.08 -7.63
N LEU A 88 -26.23 -2.16 -6.32
CA LEU A 88 -26.92 -3.06 -5.40
C LEU A 88 -28.41 -2.76 -5.29
N VAL A 89 -28.81 -1.48 -5.22
CA VAL A 89 -30.22 -1.08 -5.23
C VAL A 89 -30.90 -1.50 -6.54
N ARG A 90 -30.23 -1.32 -7.68
CA ARG A 90 -30.76 -1.70 -8.99
C ARG A 90 -30.92 -3.22 -9.10
N LEU A 91 -29.92 -3.98 -8.65
CA LEU A 91 -29.97 -5.43 -8.61
C LEU A 91 -31.10 -5.94 -7.71
N TRP A 92 -31.28 -5.31 -6.54
CA TRP A 92 -32.37 -5.63 -5.61
C TRP A 92 -33.77 -5.29 -6.16
N HIS A 93 -33.90 -4.29 -7.03
CA HIS A 93 -35.16 -4.02 -7.77
C HIS A 93 -35.41 -5.06 -8.85
N SER A 94 -34.40 -5.45 -9.64
CA SER A 94 -34.53 -6.50 -10.67
C SER A 94 -34.85 -7.88 -10.07
N ALA A 95 -34.25 -8.22 -8.92
CA ALA A 95 -34.54 -9.47 -8.22
C ALA A 95 -35.97 -9.54 -7.65
N ARG A 96 -36.57 -8.39 -7.29
CA ARG A 96 -37.95 -8.30 -6.78
C ARG A 96 -39.03 -8.45 -7.85
N ASN A 97 -38.74 -8.13 -9.11
CA ASN A 97 -39.69 -8.38 -10.21
C ASN A 97 -39.87 -9.86 -10.54
N LEU A 98 -38.94 -10.72 -10.10
CA LEU A 98 -39.00 -12.18 -10.27
C LEU A 98 -39.72 -12.89 -9.10
N SER A 99 -39.85 -12.26 -7.92
CA SER A 99 -40.56 -12.81 -6.76
C SER A 99 -41.71 -11.89 -6.33
N GLY A 100 -42.82 -11.96 -7.06
CA GLY A 100 -44.00 -11.10 -6.88
C GLY A 100 -44.76 -11.25 -5.56
N LYS A 101 -44.15 -10.97 -4.40
CA LYS A 101 -44.84 -10.91 -3.10
C LYS A 101 -44.31 -9.75 -2.23
N SER A 102 -45.23 -8.83 -1.93
CA SER A 102 -45.12 -7.63 -1.10
C SER A 102 -44.27 -7.79 0.17
N VAL A 103 -43.21 -7.00 0.30
CA VAL A 103 -42.51 -6.80 1.58
C VAL A 103 -42.04 -5.35 1.73
N MET A 104 -43.02 -4.44 1.86
CA MET A 104 -42.79 -3.03 2.18
C MET A 104 -42.25 -2.82 3.61
N TRP A 105 -42.49 -3.79 4.51
CA TRP A 105 -42.09 -3.75 5.92
C TRP A 105 -40.59 -4.01 6.18
N ILE A 106 -39.91 -4.81 5.34
CA ILE A 106 -38.47 -5.12 5.52
C ILE A 106 -37.57 -3.91 5.18
N ARG A 107 -38.08 -2.97 4.37
CA ARG A 107 -37.32 -1.79 3.91
C ARG A 107 -36.91 -0.85 5.05
N ILE A 108 -37.77 -0.68 6.06
CA ILE A 108 -37.54 0.25 7.18
C ILE A 108 -36.51 -0.32 8.17
N VAL A 109 -36.52 -1.63 8.38
CA VAL A 109 -35.66 -2.31 9.35
C VAL A 109 -34.21 -2.37 8.88
N TRP A 110 -33.96 -2.58 7.59
CA TRP A 110 -32.59 -2.71 7.07
C TRP A 110 -31.89 -1.35 6.87
N LEU A 111 -32.63 -0.29 6.50
CA LEU A 111 -32.09 1.07 6.33
C LEU A 111 -31.67 1.72 7.66
N SER A 112 -32.28 1.32 8.79
CA SER A 112 -32.00 1.90 10.11
C SER A 112 -30.75 1.32 10.78
N ASN A 113 -30.28 0.14 10.36
CA ASN A 113 -29.14 -0.56 10.98
C ASN A 113 -27.81 -0.42 10.19
N TYR A 114 -27.81 0.33 9.08
CA TYR A 114 -26.65 0.47 8.19
C TYR A 114 -26.32 1.94 7.89
N SER A 115 -26.49 2.79 8.91
CA SER A 115 -26.04 4.19 8.90
C SER A 115 -25.04 4.41 10.04
N TYR A 116 -23.77 4.10 9.76
CA TYR A 116 -22.58 4.66 10.41
C TYR A 116 -21.51 4.89 9.34
#